data_AF-C1B985-F1
#
_entry.id   AF-C1B985-F1
#
_cell.length_a   1.000
_cell.length_b   1.000
_cell.length_c   1.000
_cell.angle_alpha   90.00
_cell.angle_beta   90.00
_cell.angle_gamma   90.00
#
_symmetry.space_group_name_H-M   'P 1'
#
loop_
_entity.id
_entity.type
_entity.pdbx_description
1 polymer ?
#
loop_
_entity_poly.entity_id
_entity_poly.type
_entity_poly.pdbx_seq_one_letter_code
_entity_poly.pdbx_strand_id
1 'polypeptide(L)'
;MTPEEITTANDCALRYVGKPWAALSPSEIEQCLELSQLDVEMTSAYVAWLQIQADRYDEIVEAGLAYLEAYANHQLPGETT
;
A
#
# COMPACT_ATOMS: atom_id res chain seq x y z
N MET A 1 12.86 26.78 10.95
CA MET A 1 12.97 25.32 10.80
C MET A 1 13.98 24.79 11.80
N THR A 2 13.64 23.73 12.51
CA THR A 2 14.58 22.97 13.35
C THR A 2 15.58 22.20 12.46
N PRO A 3 16.72 21.73 13.01
CA PRO A 3 17.65 20.88 12.25
C PRO A 3 16.99 19.62 11.67
N GLU A 4 16.00 19.06 12.37
CA GLU A 4 15.23 17.91 11.93
C GLU A 4 14.32 18.26 10.74
N GLU A 5 13.59 19.37 10.82
CA GLU A 5 12.76 19.87 9.71
C GLU A 5 13.59 20.15 8.45
N ILE A 6 14.82 20.66 8.61
CA ILE A 6 15.75 20.88 7.48
C ILE A 6 16.18 19.55 6.85
N THR A 7 16.43 18.53 7.66
CA THR A 7 16.83 17.20 7.17
C THR A 7 15.70 16.58 6.37
N THR A 8 14.49 16.54 6.94
CA THR A 8 13.29 16.02 6.27
C THR A 8 12.98 16.76 4.97
N ALA A 9 13.07 18.10 4.98
CA ALA A 9 12.86 18.90 3.78
C ALA A 9 13.91 18.62 2.69
N ASN A 10 15.17 18.44 3.06
CA ASN A 10 16.23 18.07 2.11
C ASN A 10 16.02 16.67 1.53
N ASP A 11 15.64 15.69 2.33
CA ASP A 11 15.38 14.34 1.84
C ASP A 11 14.20 14.32 0.85
N CYS A 12 13.15 15.07 1.15
CA CYS A 12 12.00 15.26 0.26
C CYS A 12 12.43 15.92 -1.07
N ALA A 13 13.17 17.04 -0.99
CA ALA A 13 13.63 17.78 -2.15
C ALA A 13 14.56 16.94 -3.05
N LEU A 14 15.47 16.17 -2.46
CA LEU A 14 16.37 15.28 -3.19
C LEU A 14 15.61 14.14 -3.87
N ARG A 15 14.60 13.58 -3.20
CA ARG A 15 13.76 12.50 -3.75
C ARG A 15 12.94 12.96 -4.96
N TYR A 16 12.28 14.11 -4.86
CA TYR A 16 11.29 14.53 -5.86
C TYR A 16 11.81 15.51 -6.90
N VAL A 17 12.77 16.36 -6.55
CA VAL A 17 13.26 17.46 -7.41
C VAL A 17 14.77 17.37 -7.68
N GLY A 18 15.48 16.47 -6.99
CA GLY A 18 16.90 16.16 -7.26
C GLY A 18 17.89 17.23 -6.79
N LYS A 19 17.46 18.17 -5.95
CA LYS A 19 18.30 19.26 -5.40
C LYS A 19 18.03 19.45 -3.90
N PRO A 20 18.96 20.01 -3.12
CA PRO A 20 18.71 20.38 -1.73
C PRO A 20 17.59 21.41 -1.61
N TRP A 21 16.83 21.40 -0.51
CA TRP A 21 15.71 22.30 -0.25
C TRP A 21 16.11 23.77 -0.39
N ALA A 22 17.29 24.13 0.12
CA ALA A 22 17.82 25.49 0.08
C ALA A 22 18.11 26.01 -1.35
N ALA A 23 18.16 25.14 -2.35
CA ALA A 23 18.42 25.49 -3.75
C ALA A 23 17.15 25.52 -4.61
N LEU A 24 15.97 25.26 -4.04
CA LEU A 24 14.71 25.23 -4.78
C LEU A 24 14.13 26.65 -4.95
N SER A 25 13.58 26.91 -6.14
CA SER A 25 12.68 28.03 -6.39
C SER A 25 11.30 27.81 -5.76
N PRO A 26 10.47 28.86 -5.58
CA PRO A 26 9.11 28.71 -5.04
C PRO A 26 8.26 27.68 -5.80
N SER A 27 8.35 27.65 -7.13
CA SER A 27 7.63 26.66 -7.95
C SER A 27 8.15 25.23 -7.76
N GLU A 28 9.46 25.06 -7.56
CA GLU A 28 10.03 23.74 -7.24
C GLU A 28 9.63 23.28 -5.83
N ILE A 29 9.47 24.21 -4.89
CA ILE A 29 8.95 23.91 -3.55
C ILE A 29 7.49 23.44 -3.64
N GLU A 30 6.64 24.16 -4.38
CA GLU A 30 5.24 23.76 -4.62
C GLU A 30 5.18 22.36 -5.26
N GLN A 31 5.95 22.12 -6.32
CA GLN A 31 6.04 20.82 -6.97
C GLN A 31 6.50 19.71 -6.01
N CYS A 32 7.50 19.98 -5.17
CA CYS A 32 7.99 19.03 -4.18
C CYS A 32 6.90 18.65 -3.17
N LEU A 33 6.12 19.64 -2.70
CA LEU A 33 5.03 19.42 -1.76
C LEU A 33 3.88 18.63 -2.40
N GLU A 34 3.48 18.97 -3.62
CA GLU A 34 2.46 18.24 -4.38
C GLU A 34 2.85 16.79 -4.62
N LEU A 35 4.10 16.53 -5.05
CA LEU A 35 4.61 15.17 -5.23
C LEU A 35 4.66 14.39 -3.91
N SER A 36 5.06 15.04 -2.81
CA SER A 36 5.08 14.40 -1.49
C SER A 36 3.68 13.99 -1.02
N GLN A 37 2.67 14.83 -1.28
CA GLN A 37 1.29 14.52 -0.96
C GLN A 37 0.76 13.38 -1.85
N LEU A 38 1.06 13.43 -3.14
CA LEU A 38 0.67 12.39 -4.09
C LEU A 38 1.29 11.03 -3.74
N ASP A 39 2.55 10.97 -3.29
CA ASP A 39 3.19 9.71 -2.88
C ASP A 39 2.48 9.06 -1.69
N VAL A 40 2.03 9.87 -0.71
CA VAL A 40 1.22 9.40 0.43
C VAL A 40 -0.13 8.87 -0.02
N GLU A 41 -0.84 9.63 -0.88
CA GLU A 41 -2.15 9.22 -1.41
C GLU A 41 -2.06 7.93 -2.22
N MET A 42 -1.05 7.81 -3.09
CA MET A 42 -0.80 6.62 -3.90
C MET A 42 -0.41 5.41 -3.05
N THR A 43 0.45 5.61 -2.04
CA THR A 43 0.84 4.53 -1.12
C THR A 43 -0.37 4.03 -0.32
N SER A 44 -1.20 4.94 0.18
CA SER A 44 -2.44 4.60 0.88
C SER A 44 -3.40 3.79 0.00
N ALA A 45 -3.61 4.25 -1.25
CA ALA A 45 -4.44 3.54 -2.21
C ALA A 45 -3.90 2.13 -2.54
N TYR A 46 -2.58 2.00 -2.67
CA TYR A 46 -1.94 0.71 -2.91
C TYR A 46 -2.09 -0.26 -1.73
N VAL A 47 -1.92 0.22 -0.50
CA VAL A 47 -2.17 -0.58 0.72
C VAL A 47 -3.63 -1.03 0.79
N ALA A 48 -4.58 -0.14 0.53
CA ALA A 48 -6.00 -0.49 0.50
C ALA A 48 -6.32 -1.56 -0.55
N TRP A 49 -5.70 -1.45 -1.74
CA TRP A 49 -5.84 -2.46 -2.79
C TRP A 49 -5.25 -3.82 -2.38
N LEU A 50 -4.08 -3.83 -1.73
CA LEU A 50 -3.46 -5.06 -1.22
C LEU A 50 -4.34 -5.75 -0.18
N GLN A 51 -4.99 -4.99 0.72
CA GLN A 51 -5.89 -5.55 1.72
C GLN A 51 -7.05 -6.31 1.05
N ILE A 52 -7.68 -5.72 0.02
CA ILE A 52 -8.75 -6.40 -0.74
C ILE A 52 -8.26 -7.71 -1.36
N GLN A 53 -7.03 -7.76 -1.86
CA GLN A 53 -6.48 -9.02 -2.39
C GLN A 53 -6.23 -10.04 -1.27
N ALA A 54 -5.69 -9.61 -0.13
CA ALA A 54 -5.46 -10.46 1.03
C ALA A 54 -6.77 -11.09 1.53
N ASP A 55 -7.82 -10.28 1.72
CA ASP A 55 -9.14 -10.74 2.16
C ASP A 55 -9.71 -11.81 1.21
N ARG A 56 -9.58 -11.59 -0.10
CA ARG A 56 -10.00 -12.59 -1.12
C ARG A 56 -9.21 -13.88 -1.06
N TYR A 57 -7.91 -13.81 -0.78
CA TYR A 57 -7.10 -15.01 -0.60
C TYR A 57 -7.49 -15.77 0.66
N ASP A 58 -7.75 -15.06 1.76
CA ASP A 58 -8.22 -15.66 3.01
C ASP A 58 -9.57 -16.37 2.81
N GLU A 59 -10.53 -15.75 2.11
CA GLU A 59 -11.81 -16.37 1.75
C GLU A 59 -11.63 -17.67 0.93
N ILE A 60 -10.72 -17.67 -0.05
CA ILE A 60 -10.42 -18.84 -0.87
C ILE A 60 -9.81 -19.97 -0.03
N VAL A 61 -8.89 -19.61 0.88
CA VAL A 61 -8.24 -20.58 1.77
C VAL A 61 -9.25 -21.17 2.74
N GLU A 62 -10.10 -20.35 3.36
CA GLU A 62 -11.16 -20.81 4.26
C GLU A 62 -12.12 -21.76 3.54
N ALA A 63 -12.58 -21.40 2.35
CA ALA A 63 -13.46 -22.26 1.55
C ALA A 63 -12.77 -23.58 1.16
N GLY A 64 -11.49 -23.54 0.79
CA GLY A 64 -10.69 -24.72 0.47
C GLY A 64 -10.51 -25.65 1.67
N LEU A 65 -10.24 -25.10 2.85
CA LEU A 65 -10.13 -25.87 4.09
C LEU A 65 -11.47 -26.52 4.46
N ALA A 66 -12.58 -25.78 4.38
CA ALA A 66 -13.93 -26.32 4.64
C ALA A 66 -14.29 -27.47 3.68
N TYR A 67 -13.94 -27.33 2.38
CA TYR A 67 -14.13 -28.39 1.41
C TYR A 67 -13.32 -29.65 1.77
N LEU A 68 -12.04 -29.49 2.11
CA LEU A 68 -11.18 -30.61 2.48
C LEU A 68 -11.65 -31.33 3.75
N GLU A 69 -12.14 -30.59 4.73
CA GLU A 69 -12.75 -31.15 5.94
C GLU A 69 -14.02 -31.95 5.60
N ALA A 70 -14.92 -31.39 4.79
CA ALA A 70 -16.12 -32.09 4.35
C ALA A 70 -15.78 -33.36 3.53
N TYR A 71 -14.75 -33.29 2.68
CA TYR A 71 -14.23 -34.42 1.92
C TYR A 71 -13.70 -35.52 2.84
N ALA A 72 -12.85 -35.15 3.81
CA ALA A 72 -12.28 -36.09 4.78
C ALA A 72 -13.36 -36.76 5.65
N ASN A 73 -14.44 -36.05 5.93
CA ASN A 73 -15.56 -36.57 6.72
C ASN A 73 -16.61 -37.34 5.88
N HIS A 74 -16.38 -37.55 4.58
CA HIS A 74 -17.36 -38.15 3.65
C HIS A 74 -18.73 -37.45 3.63
N GLN A 75 -18.75 -36.13 3.87
CA GLN A 75 -19.98 -35.31 3.98
C GLN A 75 -20.24 -34.45 2.73
N LEU A 76 -19.64 -34.79 1.58
CA LEU A 76 -19.79 -33.98 0.37
C LEU A 76 -21.26 -34.04 -0.11
N PRO A 77 -21.90 -32.89 -0.36
CA PRO A 77 -23.22 -32.89 -0.99
C PRO A 77 -23.05 -33.31 -2.46
N GLY A 78 -23.45 -34.55 -2.78
CA GLY A 78 -23.41 -35.05 -4.16
C GLY A 78 -23.33 -36.58 -4.33
N GLU A 79 -23.02 -37.36 -3.31
CA GLU A 79 -23.02 -38.83 -3.41
C GLU A 79 -24.34 -39.43 -2.89
N THR A 80 -25.42 -39.21 -3.62
CA THR A 80 -26.58 -40.11 -3.58
C THR A 80 -26.68 -40.81 -4.92
N THR A 81 -26.42 -42.13 -4.89
CA THR A 81 -26.73 -43.13 -5.92
C THR A 81 -28.14 -43.01 -6.47
#